data_AF-A0A941VRB7-F1
#
_entry.id   AF-A0A941VRB7-F1
#
_cell.length_a   1.000
_cell.length_b   1.000
_cell.length_c   1.000
_cell.angle_alpha   90.00
_cell.angle_beta   90.00
_cell.angle_gamma   90.00
#
_symmetry.space_group_name_H-M   'P 1'
#
loop_
_entity.id
_entity.type
_entity.pdbx_description
1 polymer ?
#
loop_
_entity_poly.entity_id
_entity_poly.type
_entity_poly.pdbx_seq_one_letter_code
_entity_poly.pdbx_strand_id
1 'polypeptide(L)'
;SAATGQGLAELVQALDGLSRQVPVRPPSSLFRLPVDRVFTMKGFGTVITGTLVSGKVQVGDSIMVYPAGISSKVRGIQVHNHSVPAAEAGMRTT
;
A
#
# COMPACT_ATOMS: atom_id res chain seq x y z
N SER A 1 14.36 13.28 21.86
CA SER A 1 13.11 13.72 22.53
C SER A 1 12.14 14.19 21.48
N ALA A 2 10.94 13.59 21.40
CA ALA A 2 9.93 13.98 20.41
C ALA A 2 9.38 15.40 20.67
N ALA A 3 9.25 15.80 21.95
CA ALA A 3 8.69 17.10 22.32
C ALA A 3 9.65 18.27 22.02
N THR A 4 10.97 18.05 22.16
CA THR A 4 11.97 19.13 21.98
C THR A 4 12.73 19.05 20.66
N GLY A 5 12.54 17.99 19.86
CA GLY A 5 13.27 17.76 18.61
C GLY A 5 14.74 17.37 18.79
N GLN A 6 15.27 17.35 20.02
CA GLN A 6 16.65 16.96 20.30
C GLN A 6 16.91 15.52 19.85
N GLY A 7 17.93 15.30 19.02
CA GLY A 7 18.29 14.00 18.47
C GLY A 7 17.57 13.61 17.19
N LEU A 8 16.68 14.46 16.66
CA LEU A 8 15.88 14.13 15.48
C LEU A 8 16.73 14.02 14.21
N ALA A 9 17.69 14.94 14.02
CA ALA A 9 18.56 14.92 12.84
C ALA A 9 19.45 13.67 12.83
N GLU A 10 20.02 13.31 13.97
CA GLU A 10 20.85 12.12 14.16
C GLU A 10 20.02 10.84 13.94
N LEU A 11 18.78 10.81 14.43
CA LEU A 11 17.86 9.71 14.21
C LEU A 11 17.54 9.54 12.71
N VAL A 12 17.20 10.62 12.01
CA VAL A 12 16.91 10.57 10.56
C VAL A 12 18.12 10.08 9.79
N GLN A 13 19.32 10.59 10.10
CA GLN A 13 20.56 10.13 9.45
C GLN A 13 20.83 8.64 9.70
N ALA A 14 20.61 8.15 10.92
CA ALA A 14 20.77 6.74 11.24
C ALA A 14 19.76 5.86 10.47
N LEU A 15 18.49 6.30 10.38
CA LEU A 15 17.46 5.59 9.62
C LEU A 15 17.76 5.58 8.11
N ASP A 16 18.24 6.68 7.55
CA ASP A 16 18.69 6.76 6.16
C ASP A 16 19.90 5.86 5.89
N GLY A 17 20.82 5.75 6.85
CA GLY A 17 21.96 4.85 6.77
C GLY A 17 21.54 3.37 6.75
N LEU A 18 20.55 3.01 7.56
CA LEU A 18 20.00 1.65 7.62
C LEU A 18 19.14 1.32 6.40
N SER A 19 18.30 2.24 5.93
CA SER A 19 17.39 2.00 4.80
C SER A 19 18.15 1.64 3.51
N ARG A 20 19.31 2.27 3.29
CA ARG A 20 20.19 2.00 2.14
C ARG A 20 20.82 0.60 2.17
N GLN A 21 20.88 -0.05 3.33
CA GLN A 21 21.42 -1.40 3.47
C GLN A 21 20.36 -2.49 3.22
N VAL A 22 19.07 -2.10 3.17
CA VAL A 22 17.98 -3.05 2.93
C VAL A 22 17.95 -3.42 1.45
N PRO A 23 18.06 -4.72 1.10
CA PRO A 23 17.99 -5.14 -0.30
C PRO A 23 16.59 -4.88 -0.86
N VAL A 24 16.54 -4.56 -2.15
CA VAL A 24 15.27 -4.42 -2.88
C VAL A 24 14.54 -5.76 -2.85
N ARG A 25 13.25 -5.74 -2.51
CA ARG A 25 12.42 -6.94 -2.53
C ARG A 25 12.32 -7.45 -3.98
N PRO A 26 12.58 -8.75 -4.23
CA PRO A 26 12.43 -9.29 -5.57
C PRO A 26 10.98 -9.15 -6.05
N PRO A 27 10.78 -8.87 -7.34
CA PRO A 27 9.43 -8.73 -7.89
C PRO A 27 8.66 -10.04 -7.72
N SER A 28 7.42 -9.94 -7.25
CA SER A 28 6.46 -11.05 -7.26
C SER A 28 5.46 -10.80 -8.38
N SER A 29 5.05 -11.84 -9.09
CA SER A 29 3.96 -11.73 -10.07
C SER A 29 2.58 -11.75 -9.41
N LEU A 30 2.46 -12.36 -8.22
CA LEU A 30 1.18 -12.53 -7.55
C LEU A 30 0.85 -11.34 -6.66
N PHE A 31 -0.25 -10.66 -6.99
CA PHE A 31 -0.83 -9.58 -6.19
C PHE A 31 -1.45 -10.11 -4.89
N ARG A 32 -1.06 -9.52 -3.76
CA ARG A 32 -1.67 -9.74 -2.45
C ARG A 32 -1.77 -8.44 -1.67
N LEU A 33 -2.98 -8.15 -1.21
CA LEU A 33 -3.30 -7.02 -0.35
C LEU A 33 -4.18 -7.52 0.80
N PRO A 34 -3.62 -7.73 1.99
CA PRO A 34 -4.39 -7.94 3.21
C PRO A 34 -5.22 -6.70 3.50
N VAL A 35 -6.52 -6.90 3.63
CA VAL A 35 -7.48 -5.81 3.89
C VAL A 35 -7.51 -5.53 5.39
N ASP A 36 -7.26 -4.28 5.76
CA ASP A 36 -7.31 -3.83 7.16
C ASP A 36 -8.58 -3.04 7.50
N ARG A 37 -9.19 -2.35 6.52
CA ARG A 37 -10.51 -1.71 6.67
C ARG A 37 -11.31 -1.84 5.40
N VAL A 38 -12.63 -1.89 5.58
CA VAL A 38 -13.62 -1.89 4.50
C VAL A 38 -14.69 -0.87 4.84
N PHE A 39 -15.07 -0.05 3.87
CA PHE A 39 -16.18 0.88 4.02
C PHE A 39 -16.86 1.14 2.67
N THR A 40 -18.08 1.67 2.71
CA THR A 40 -18.83 2.02 1.50
C THR A 40 -18.82 3.53 1.33
N MET A 41 -18.50 4.00 0.12
CA MET A 41 -18.52 5.42 -0.24
C MET A 41 -19.51 5.67 -1.37
N LYS A 42 -20.45 6.60 -1.18
CA LYS A 42 -21.47 6.95 -2.17
C LYS A 42 -20.80 7.37 -3.49
N GLY A 43 -21.22 6.77 -4.61
CA GLY A 43 -20.65 7.01 -5.95
C GLY A 43 -19.46 6.11 -6.31
N PHE A 44 -18.67 5.67 -5.33
CA PHE A 44 -17.48 4.83 -5.56
C PHE A 44 -17.77 3.34 -5.32
N GLY A 45 -18.65 3.02 -4.38
CA GLY A 45 -18.96 1.65 -3.96
C GLY A 45 -18.12 1.24 -2.76
N THR A 46 -17.71 -0.03 -2.72
CA THR A 46 -16.86 -0.57 -1.66
C THR A 46 -15.43 -0.09 -1.84
N VAL A 47 -14.86 0.44 -0.77
CA VAL A 47 -13.46 0.85 -0.66
C VAL A 47 -12.78 -0.03 0.37
N ILE A 48 -11.58 -0.48 0.06
CA ILE A 48 -10.75 -1.32 0.94
C ILE A 48 -9.42 -0.61 1.17
N THR A 49 -8.89 -0.68 2.39
CA THR A 49 -7.52 -0.24 2.67
C THR A 49 -6.65 -1.42 3.04
N GLY A 50 -5.36 -1.29 2.73
CA GLY A 50 -4.37 -2.29 3.10
C GLY A 50 -2.97 -1.88 2.67
N THR A 51 -1.99 -2.69 3.03
CA THR A 51 -0.62 -2.57 2.53
C THR A 51 -0.36 -3.72 1.56
N LEU A 52 0.03 -3.39 0.34
CA LEU A 52 0.32 -4.37 -0.69
C LEU A 52 1.58 -5.14 -0.28
N VAL A 53 1.49 -6.47 -0.08
CA VAL A 53 2.61 -7.27 0.45
C VAL A 53 3.43 -7.96 -0.65
N SER A 54 2.80 -8.19 -1.81
CA SER A 54 3.44 -8.80 -2.98
C SER A 54 2.71 -8.42 -4.26
N GLY A 55 3.46 -8.32 -5.36
CA GLY A 55 2.90 -8.06 -6.68
C GLY A 55 2.67 -6.58 -6.97
N LYS A 56 1.85 -6.35 -7.99
CA LYS A 56 1.41 -5.03 -8.45
C LYS A 56 -0.06 -5.11 -8.82
N VAL A 57 -0.74 -3.97 -8.77
CA VAL A 57 -2.12 -3.83 -9.22
C VAL A 57 -2.28 -2.51 -9.95
N GLN A 58 -3.07 -2.51 -11.01
CA GLN A 58 -3.37 -1.35 -11.82
C GLN A 58 -4.87 -1.06 -11.81
N VAL A 59 -5.23 0.20 -12.04
CA VAL A 59 -6.63 0.57 -12.23
C VAL A 59 -7.18 -0.20 -13.45
N GLY A 60 -8.31 -0.86 -13.25
CA GLY A 60 -8.94 -1.72 -14.26
C GLY A 60 -8.63 -3.21 -14.10
N ASP A 61 -7.67 -3.60 -13.26
CA ASP A 61 -7.38 -5.01 -13.02
C ASP A 61 -8.59 -5.73 -12.40
N SER A 62 -8.78 -6.99 -12.83
CA SER A 62 -9.71 -7.90 -12.18
C SER A 62 -9.01 -8.59 -11.01
N ILE A 63 -9.63 -8.57 -9.85
CA ILE A 63 -9.10 -9.14 -8.61
C ILE A 63 -10.10 -10.10 -8.00
N MET A 64 -9.63 -10.94 -7.07
CA MET A 64 -10.46 -11.84 -6.31
C MET A 64 -10.29 -11.59 -4.82
N VAL A 65 -11.41 -11.41 -4.12
CA VAL A 65 -11.44 -11.20 -2.67
C VAL A 65 -11.64 -12.53 -1.97
N TYR A 66 -10.67 -12.91 -1.16
CA TYR A 66 -10.68 -14.13 -0.34
C TYR A 66 -11.16 -13.85 1.09
N PRO A 67 -11.71 -14.86 1.80
CA PRO A 67 -11.89 -16.25 1.36
C PRO A 67 -13.15 -16.50 0.50
N ALA A 68 -14.02 -15.50 0.34
CA ALA A 68 -15.32 -15.66 -0.31
C ALA A 68 -15.26 -15.90 -1.84
N GLY A 69 -14.10 -15.71 -2.48
CA GLY A 69 -13.92 -15.93 -3.92
C GLY A 69 -14.64 -14.90 -4.80
N ILE A 70 -14.84 -13.68 -4.30
CA ILE A 70 -15.60 -12.65 -5.01
C ILE A 70 -14.71 -12.00 -6.06
N SER A 71 -15.07 -12.15 -7.33
CA SER A 71 -14.44 -11.40 -8.43
C SER A 71 -14.89 -9.94 -8.41
N SER A 72 -13.93 -9.03 -8.51
CA SER A 72 -14.16 -7.58 -8.52
C SER A 72 -13.20 -6.88 -9.49
N LYS A 73 -13.43 -5.59 -9.74
CA LYS A 73 -12.59 -4.76 -10.60
C LYS A 73 -12.07 -3.55 -9.83
N VAL A 74 -10.78 -3.26 -9.97
CA VAL A 74 -10.16 -2.08 -9.35
C VAL A 74 -10.61 -0.84 -10.10
N ARG A 75 -11.38 0.03 -9.44
CA ARG A 75 -11.92 1.26 -10.06
C ARG A 75 -11.03 2.49 -9.86
N GLY A 76 -10.16 2.45 -8.87
CA GLY A 76 -9.23 3.52 -8.50
C GLY A 76 -8.23 3.00 -7.48
N ILE A 77 -7.10 3.68 -7.37
CA ILE A 77 -6.05 3.40 -6.38
C ILE A 77 -5.57 4.73 -5.84
N GLN A 78 -5.41 4.84 -4.52
CA GLN A 78 -4.78 5.98 -3.87
C GLN A 78 -3.62 5.54 -2.98
N VAL A 79 -2.50 6.27 -3.06
CA VAL A 79 -1.34 6.12 -2.17
C VAL A 79 -1.04 7.50 -1.59
N HIS A 80 -0.89 7.59 -0.26
CA HIS A 80 -0.69 8.88 0.44
C HIS A 80 -1.71 9.96 0.03
N ASN A 81 -3.00 9.58 -0.11
CA ASN A 81 -4.10 10.45 -0.54
C ASN A 81 -3.99 11.01 -1.97
N HIS A 82 -3.11 10.45 -2.80
CA HIS A 82 -2.99 10.80 -4.22
C HIS A 82 -3.44 9.64 -5.10
N SER A 83 -4.26 9.95 -6.12
CA SER A 83 -4.64 8.97 -7.13
C SER A 83 -3.43 8.53 -7.95
N VAL A 84 -3.27 7.22 -8.09
CA VAL A 84 -2.17 6.62 -8.87
C VAL A 84 -2.73 5.58 -9.85
N PRO A 85 -2.10 5.38 -11.02
CA PRO A 85 -2.56 4.39 -11.99
C PRO A 85 -2.25 2.94 -11.55
N ALA A 86 -1.28 2.76 -10.66
CA ALA A 86 -0.83 1.47 -10.18
C ALA A 86 -0.23 1.58 -8.77
N ALA A 87 -0.19 0.45 -8.05
CA ALA A 87 0.54 0.30 -6.80
C ALA A 87 1.33 -1.01 -6.77
N GLU A 88 2.39 -1.03 -5.97
CA GLU A 88 3.31 -2.16 -5.82
C GLU A 88 3.59 -2.50 -4.36
N ALA A 89 4.33 -3.58 -4.12
CA ALA A 89 4.58 -4.10 -2.79
C ALA A 89 5.29 -3.07 -1.91
N GLY A 90 4.81 -2.89 -0.68
CA GLY A 90 5.27 -1.89 0.27
C GLY A 90 4.38 -0.64 0.33
N MET A 91 3.55 -0.41 -0.70
CA MET A 91 2.64 0.74 -0.71
C MET A 91 1.39 0.49 0.15
N ARG A 92 1.02 1.47 0.96
CA ARG A 92 -0.29 1.53 1.62
C ARG A 92 -1.30 2.16 0.68
N THR A 93 -2.34 1.42 0.36
CA THR A 93 -3.27 1.72 -0.73
C THR A 93 -4.72 1.77 -0.26
N THR A 94 -5.51 2.65 -0.91
CA THR A 94 -6.97 2.76 -0.80
C THR A 94 -7.64 2.62 -2.16
#